data_AF-A0AAW9KJU4-F1
#
_entry.id   AF-A0AAW9KJU4-F1
#
_cell.length_a   1.000
_cell.length_b   1.000
_cell.length_c   1.000
_cell.angle_alpha   90.00
_cell.angle_beta   90.00
_cell.angle_gamma   90.00
#
_symmetry.space_group_name_H-M   'P 1'
#
loop_
_entity.id
_entity.type
_entity.pdbx_description
1 polymer ?
#
loop_
_entity_poly.entity_id
_entity_poly.type
_entity_poly.pdbx_seq_one_letter_code
_entity_poly.pdbx_strand_id
1 'polypeptide(L)'
;MKSNNILETIKMIEEEKLDIRTITMGISLLDCIDSDGDKAREKIYNKIVTSAKDLVRVGKEIENEFGIPIVNKRVSVTPISIIAGATDEEDYVKFAQTLDKAAETLGIDFIGGFSALVQKGYTKGDKILIKSIPEALAKTSKVCSSVNV
;
A
#
# COMPACT_ATOMS: atom_id res chain seq x y z
N MET A 1 6.12 22.77 16.99
CA MET A 1 5.95 22.07 18.28
C MET A 1 6.85 22.74 19.33
N LYS A 2 6.41 22.84 20.59
CA LYS A 2 7.25 23.37 21.68
C LYS A 2 8.29 22.32 22.09
N SER A 3 9.54 22.71 22.32
CA SER A 3 10.66 21.79 22.63
C SER A 3 10.42 20.91 23.87
N ASN A 4 9.66 21.40 24.86
CA ASN A 4 9.26 20.59 26.02
C ASN A 4 8.48 19.33 25.64
N ASN A 5 7.59 19.41 24.66
CA ASN A 5 6.76 18.26 24.26
C ASN A 5 7.62 17.17 23.60
N ILE A 6 8.71 17.55 22.91
CA ILE A 6 9.63 16.61 22.27
C ILE A 6 10.41 15.85 23.35
N LEU A 7 10.95 16.57 24.34
CA LEU A 7 11.69 15.97 25.47
C LEU A 7 10.81 15.03 26.31
N GLU A 8 9.57 15.42 26.58
CA GLU A 8 8.63 14.58 27.32
C GLU A 8 8.27 13.30 26.55
N THR A 9 8.11 13.39 25.23
CA THR A 9 7.83 12.23 24.36
C THR A 9 9.01 11.25 24.34
N ILE A 10 10.25 11.75 24.23
CA ILE A 10 11.47 10.91 24.27
C ILE A 10 11.52 10.15 25.60
N LYS A 11 11.27 10.84 26.71
CA LYS A 11 11.28 10.23 28.05
C LYS A 11 10.24 9.12 28.19
N MET A 12 9.02 9.34 27.71
CA MET A 12 7.95 8.32 27.75
C MET A 12 8.33 7.07 26.96
N ILE A 13 8.95 7.24 25.79
CA ILE A 13 9.33 6.12 24.91
C ILE A 13 10.41 5.25 25.57
N GLU A 14 11.42 5.87 26.20
CA GLU A 14 12.50 5.16 26.89
C GLU A 14 12.01 4.45 28.17
N GLU A 15 11.18 5.12 28.98
CA GLU A 15 10.70 4.57 30.27
C GLU A 15 9.64 3.46 30.07
N GLU A 16 8.75 3.61 29.09
CA GLU A 16 7.63 2.68 28.86
C GLU A 16 7.90 1.62 27.77
N LYS A 17 9.08 1.65 27.12
CA LYS A 17 9.51 0.69 26.08
C LYS A 17 8.52 0.56 24.91
N LEU A 18 8.06 1.70 24.41
CA LEU A 18 7.07 1.76 23.32
C LEU A 18 7.68 1.32 21.97
N ASP A 19 6.86 0.69 21.12
CA ASP A 19 7.20 0.32 19.75
C ASP A 19 6.26 0.97 18.72
N ILE A 20 6.77 1.15 17.50
CA ILE A 20 5.95 1.58 16.37
C ILE A 20 5.52 0.33 15.60
N ARG A 21 4.23 -0.01 15.71
CA ARG A 21 3.68 -1.18 15.00
C ARG A 21 3.86 -1.10 13.49
N THR A 22 3.66 0.08 12.89
CA THR A 22 3.79 0.27 11.46
C THR A 22 4.02 1.73 11.09
N ILE A 23 4.81 1.96 10.05
CA ILE A 23 4.75 3.16 9.23
C ILE A 23 4.08 2.80 7.89
N THR A 24 3.21 3.67 7.39
CA THR A 24 2.49 3.42 6.14
C THR A 24 2.56 4.65 5.24
N MET A 25 3.04 4.47 4.01
CA MET A 25 2.98 5.50 2.97
C MET A 25 1.74 5.30 2.09
N GLY A 26 0.88 6.31 2.03
CA GLY A 26 -0.27 6.32 1.12
C GLY A 26 0.12 6.90 -0.24
N ILE A 27 -0.17 6.19 -1.34
CA ILE A 27 0.15 6.62 -2.70
C ILE A 27 -1.13 6.69 -3.53
N SER A 28 -1.43 7.88 -4.05
CA SER A 28 -2.54 8.05 -5.00
C SER A 28 -2.15 7.48 -6.37
N LEU A 29 -3.04 6.70 -6.98
CA LEU A 29 -2.85 6.11 -8.32
C LEU A 29 -3.79 6.70 -9.38
N LEU A 30 -4.52 7.78 -9.07
CA LEU A 30 -5.50 8.36 -10.00
C LEU A 30 -4.88 8.87 -11.31
N ASP A 31 -3.63 9.31 -11.29
CA ASP A 31 -2.84 9.70 -12.45
C ASP A 31 -2.23 8.51 -13.21
N CYS A 32 -2.35 7.29 -12.67
CA CYS A 32 -1.95 6.05 -13.34
C CYS A 32 -3.09 5.42 -14.16
N ILE A 33 -4.28 6.02 -14.15
CA ILE A 33 -5.43 5.54 -14.94
C ILE A 33 -5.07 5.53 -16.42
N ASP A 34 -5.42 4.43 -17.08
CA ASP A 34 -5.31 4.23 -18.52
C ASP A 34 -6.38 3.22 -18.95
N SER A 35 -6.86 3.33 -20.19
CA SER A 35 -7.74 2.32 -20.79
C SER A 35 -7.00 1.03 -21.10
N ASP A 36 -5.68 1.13 -21.35
CA ASP A 36 -4.79 0.00 -21.58
C ASP A 36 -4.24 -0.49 -20.23
N GLY A 37 -4.62 -1.71 -19.85
CA GLY A 37 -4.24 -2.29 -18.58
C GLY A 37 -2.73 -2.48 -18.41
N ASP A 38 -1.98 -2.74 -19.48
CA ASP A 38 -0.52 -2.90 -19.40
C ASP A 38 0.15 -1.54 -19.09
N LYS A 39 -0.32 -0.47 -19.75
CA LYS A 39 0.16 0.89 -19.45
C LYS A 39 -0.21 1.34 -18.05
N ALA A 40 -1.44 1.04 -17.59
CA ALA A 40 -1.86 1.35 -16.23
C ALA A 40 -0.95 0.66 -15.20
N ARG A 41 -0.68 -0.65 -15.37
CA ARG A 41 0.23 -1.41 -14.50
C ARG A 41 1.65 -0.86 -14.50
N GLU A 42 2.19 -0.50 -15.66
CA GLU A 42 3.53 0.09 -15.76
C GLU A 42 3.62 1.42 -14.96
N LYS A 43 2.64 2.31 -15.15
CA LYS A 43 2.56 3.58 -14.40
C LYS A 43 2.47 3.33 -12.89
N ILE A 44 1.62 2.39 -12.46
CA ILE A 44 1.45 2.02 -11.05
C ILE A 44 2.78 1.54 -10.45
N TYR A 45 3.45 0.59 -11.11
CA TYR A 45 4.73 0.06 -10.66
C TYR A 45 5.77 1.17 -10.50
N ASN A 46 5.97 1.96 -11.56
CA ASN A 46 6.95 3.04 -11.57
C ASN A 46 6.67 4.08 -10.49
N LYS A 47 5.40 4.44 -10.29
CA LYS A 47 4.99 5.40 -9.26
C LYS A 47 5.25 4.88 -7.86
N ILE A 48 4.82 3.66 -7.55
CA ILE A 48 5.02 3.06 -6.22
C ILE A 48 6.51 2.97 -5.90
N VAL A 49 7.30 2.39 -6.82
CA VAL A 49 8.73 2.21 -6.61
C VAL A 49 9.45 3.55 -6.45
N THR A 50 9.10 4.56 -7.26
CA THR A 50 9.75 5.88 -7.18
C THR A 50 9.38 6.62 -5.89
N SER A 51 8.09 6.60 -5.50
CA SER A 51 7.61 7.32 -4.32
C SER A 51 8.08 6.71 -3.01
N ALA A 52 8.15 5.38 -2.92
CA ALA A 52 8.48 4.67 -1.68
C ALA A 52 9.92 4.13 -1.63
N LYS A 53 10.80 4.47 -2.59
CA LYS A 53 12.19 3.98 -2.68
C LYS A 53 12.99 4.09 -1.38
N ASP A 54 12.74 5.15 -0.60
CA ASP A 54 13.48 5.46 0.62
C ASP A 54 12.75 5.00 1.89
N LEU A 55 11.52 4.47 1.79
CA LEU A 55 10.66 4.18 2.95
C LEU A 55 11.32 3.22 3.95
N VAL A 56 11.90 2.12 3.45
CA VAL A 56 12.54 1.12 4.32
C VAL A 56 13.86 1.63 4.89
N ARG A 57 14.65 2.36 4.07
CA ARG A 57 15.93 2.94 4.49
C ARG A 57 15.72 3.96 5.61
N VAL A 58 14.86 4.95 5.37
CA VAL A 58 14.53 6.00 6.34
C VAL A 58 13.87 5.40 7.57
N GLY A 59 13.00 4.39 7.41
CA GLY A 59 12.43 3.65 8.54
C GLY A 59 13.52 3.07 9.46
N LYS A 60 14.55 2.42 8.89
CA LYS A 60 15.67 1.87 9.66
C LYS A 60 16.57 2.94 10.28
N GLU A 61 16.76 4.07 9.60
CA GLU A 61 17.51 5.20 10.15
C GLU A 61 16.81 5.76 11.39
N ILE A 62 15.49 5.91 11.36
CA ILE A 62 14.67 6.34 12.51
C ILE A 62 14.78 5.32 13.66
N GLU A 63 14.72 4.01 13.35
CA GLU A 63 14.91 2.96 14.37
C GLU A 63 16.25 3.10 15.10
N ASN A 64 17.33 3.36 14.36
CA ASN A 64 18.67 3.50 14.92
C ASN A 64 18.87 4.82 15.68
N GLU A 65 18.30 5.93 15.20
CA GLU A 65 18.48 7.25 15.81
C GLU A 65 17.74 7.37 17.14
N PHE A 66 16.52 6.84 17.22
CA PHE A 66 15.68 6.98 18.42
C PHE A 66 15.65 5.71 19.29
N GLY A 67 16.25 4.60 18.83
CA GLY A 67 16.23 3.33 19.57
C GLY A 67 14.84 2.70 19.65
N ILE A 68 13.91 3.09 18.78
CA ILE A 68 12.51 2.64 18.79
C ILE A 68 12.30 1.63 17.65
N PRO A 69 11.87 0.40 17.93
CA PRO A 69 11.60 -0.58 16.89
C PRO A 69 10.39 -0.18 16.04
N ILE A 70 10.52 -0.26 14.71
CA ILE A 70 9.45 -0.10 13.74
C ILE A 70 9.16 -1.48 13.12
N VAL A 71 8.10 -2.13 13.61
CA VAL A 71 7.81 -3.53 13.28
C VAL A 71 7.47 -3.73 11.80
N ASN A 72 6.73 -2.80 11.20
CA ASN A 72 6.29 -2.91 9.79
C ASN A 72 6.51 -1.62 9.00
N LYS A 73 6.88 -1.77 7.73
CA LYS A 73 6.92 -0.72 6.70
C LYS A 73 5.93 -1.11 5.60
N ARG A 74 4.88 -0.33 5.40
CA ARG A 74 3.76 -0.67 4.50
C ARG A 74 3.48 0.42 3.49
N VAL A 75 2.84 0.04 2.39
CA VAL A 75 2.25 0.98 1.43
C VAL A 75 0.75 0.74 1.35
N SER A 76 -0.03 1.81 1.20
CA SER A 76 -1.43 1.70 0.81
C SER A 76 -1.66 2.52 -0.46
N VAL A 77 -2.50 2.01 -1.35
CA VAL A 77 -2.80 2.66 -2.62
C VAL A 77 -4.29 2.95 -2.79
N THR A 78 -4.62 3.80 -3.77
CA THR A 78 -6.00 4.00 -4.22
C THR A 78 -6.66 2.65 -4.54
N PRO A 79 -7.93 2.41 -4.15
CA PRO A 79 -8.63 1.16 -4.45
C PRO A 79 -8.50 0.76 -5.91
N ILE A 80 -7.95 -0.43 -6.17
CA ILE A 80 -7.68 -0.91 -7.53
C ILE A 80 -8.98 -1.04 -8.35
N SER A 81 -10.15 -1.21 -7.72
CA SER A 81 -11.41 -1.27 -8.47
C SER A 81 -11.71 0.04 -9.22
N ILE A 82 -11.26 1.18 -8.68
CA ILE A 82 -11.41 2.50 -9.31
C ILE A 82 -10.43 2.66 -10.46
N ILE A 83 -9.19 2.19 -10.29
CA ILE A 83 -8.14 2.33 -11.29
C ILE A 83 -8.37 1.38 -12.46
N ALA A 84 -8.49 0.09 -12.17
CA ALA A 84 -8.67 -0.94 -13.17
C ALA A 84 -10.07 -0.90 -13.81
N GLY A 85 -11.05 -0.28 -13.14
CA GLY A 85 -12.39 -0.02 -13.70
C GLY A 85 -12.41 0.84 -14.96
N ALA A 86 -11.32 1.56 -15.26
CA ALA A 86 -11.14 2.29 -16.52
C ALA A 86 -10.70 1.40 -17.70
N THR A 87 -10.31 0.15 -17.43
CA THR A 87 -9.88 -0.83 -18.43
C THR A 87 -11.04 -1.71 -18.91
N ASP A 88 -10.79 -2.46 -19.97
CA ASP A 88 -11.68 -3.51 -20.47
C ASP A 88 -11.30 -4.93 -20.01
N GLU A 89 -10.39 -5.06 -19.04
CA GLU A 89 -10.03 -6.36 -18.48
C GLU A 89 -11.17 -6.99 -17.68
N GLU A 90 -11.30 -8.32 -17.77
CA GLU A 90 -12.33 -9.10 -17.07
C GLU A 90 -11.84 -9.71 -15.74
N ASP A 91 -10.54 -9.57 -15.45
CA ASP A 91 -9.89 -9.95 -14.21
C ASP A 91 -8.81 -8.91 -13.85
N TYR A 92 -8.54 -8.71 -12.57
CA TYR A 92 -7.53 -7.76 -12.08
C TYR A 92 -6.35 -8.46 -11.40
N VAL A 93 -6.11 -9.74 -11.70
CA VAL A 93 -5.03 -10.52 -11.06
C VAL A 93 -3.67 -9.92 -11.40
N LYS A 94 -3.48 -9.46 -12.64
CA LYS A 94 -2.24 -8.79 -13.06
C LYS A 94 -1.98 -7.48 -12.32
N PHE A 95 -3.02 -6.76 -11.91
CA PHE A 95 -2.85 -5.57 -11.06
C PHE A 95 -2.32 -5.95 -9.68
N ALA A 96 -2.86 -7.01 -9.06
CA ALA A 96 -2.32 -7.52 -7.80
C ALA A 96 -0.86 -7.95 -7.93
N GLN A 97 -0.51 -8.69 -8.98
CA GLN A 97 0.88 -9.10 -9.25
C GLN A 97 1.82 -7.89 -9.42
N THR A 98 1.32 -6.80 -10.03
CA THR A 98 2.08 -5.56 -10.18
C THR A 98 2.35 -4.89 -8.84
N LEU A 99 1.35 -4.85 -7.95
CA LEU A 99 1.51 -4.35 -6.59
C LEU A 99 2.50 -5.22 -5.80
N ASP A 100 2.40 -6.55 -5.91
CA ASP A 100 3.28 -7.50 -5.22
C ASP A 100 4.73 -7.32 -5.65
N LYS A 101 4.96 -7.22 -6.97
CA LYS A 101 6.29 -6.94 -7.53
C LYS A 101 6.85 -5.62 -7.02
N ALA A 102 6.03 -4.57 -6.93
CA ALA A 102 6.48 -3.29 -6.37
C ALA A 102 6.84 -3.41 -4.88
N ALA A 103 6.06 -4.18 -4.12
CA ALA A 103 6.31 -4.43 -2.70
C ALA A 103 7.61 -5.23 -2.47
N GLU A 104 7.87 -6.25 -3.30
CA GLU A 104 9.11 -7.01 -3.31
C GLU A 104 10.32 -6.13 -3.62
N THR A 105 10.25 -5.34 -4.70
CA THR A 105 11.32 -4.41 -5.10
C THR A 105 11.68 -3.43 -3.99
N LEU A 106 10.70 -2.94 -3.24
CA LEU A 106 10.89 -1.98 -2.15
C LEU A 106 11.30 -2.62 -0.82
N GLY A 107 11.16 -3.94 -0.68
CA GLY A 107 11.38 -4.63 0.59
C GLY A 107 10.39 -4.24 1.69
N ILE A 108 9.17 -3.82 1.32
CA ILE A 108 8.10 -3.51 2.29
C ILE A 108 7.37 -4.79 2.72
N ASP A 109 6.74 -4.76 3.90
CA ASP A 109 6.07 -5.94 4.46
C ASP A 109 4.78 -6.25 3.73
N PHE A 110 3.94 -5.23 3.53
CA PHE A 110 2.62 -5.36 2.89
C PHE A 110 2.27 -4.14 2.05
N ILE A 111 1.52 -4.40 0.97
CA ILE A 111 0.86 -3.38 0.16
C ILE A 111 -0.66 -3.58 0.17
N GLY A 112 -1.38 -2.61 0.72
CA GLY A 112 -2.84 -2.60 0.74
C GLY A 112 -3.41 -1.74 -0.38
N GLY A 113 -4.66 -2.02 -0.78
CA GLY A 113 -5.39 -1.22 -1.76
C GLY A 113 -5.92 -2.03 -2.94
N PHE A 114 -5.70 -3.35 -2.98
CA PHE A 114 -6.48 -4.24 -3.83
C PHE A 114 -7.92 -4.35 -3.31
N SER A 115 -8.67 -3.26 -3.48
CA SER A 115 -9.87 -3.00 -2.69
C SER A 115 -11.02 -2.48 -3.56
N ALA A 116 -12.24 -2.69 -3.07
CA ALA A 116 -13.48 -2.16 -3.64
C ALA A 116 -14.37 -1.52 -2.57
N LEU A 117 -15.16 -0.52 -2.97
CA LEU A 117 -16.08 0.22 -2.11
C LEU A 117 -17.51 0.08 -2.65
N VAL A 118 -18.33 -0.77 -2.02
CA VAL A 118 -19.59 -1.26 -2.59
C VAL A 118 -20.83 -0.95 -1.74
N GLN A 119 -20.65 -0.10 -0.73
CA GLN A 119 -21.70 0.33 0.20
C GLN A 119 -22.91 1.03 -0.46
N LYS A 120 -22.79 1.44 -1.73
CA LYS A 120 -23.88 2.05 -2.53
C LYS A 120 -24.26 1.21 -3.76
N GLY A 121 -23.90 -0.07 -3.76
CA GLY A 121 -24.02 -0.95 -4.91
C GLY A 121 -22.71 -1.05 -5.70
N TYR A 122 -22.73 -1.88 -6.74
CA TYR A 122 -21.55 -2.26 -7.51
C TYR A 122 -21.38 -1.44 -8.79
N THR A 123 -20.16 -1.00 -9.06
CA THR A 123 -19.73 -0.61 -10.41
C THR A 123 -19.20 -1.81 -11.21
N LYS A 124 -18.89 -1.62 -12.50
CA LYS A 124 -18.20 -2.63 -13.34
C LYS A 124 -16.92 -3.10 -12.65
N GLY A 125 -16.09 -2.15 -12.22
CA GLY A 125 -14.79 -2.43 -11.60
C GLY A 125 -14.90 -3.19 -10.28
N ASP A 126 -15.90 -2.88 -9.46
CA ASP A 126 -16.05 -3.54 -8.16
C ASP A 126 -16.35 -5.04 -8.29
N LYS A 127 -17.24 -5.42 -9.21
CA LYS A 127 -17.58 -6.84 -9.44
C LYS A 127 -16.36 -7.62 -9.92
N ILE A 128 -15.60 -7.05 -10.86
CA ILE A 128 -14.40 -7.67 -11.41
C ILE A 128 -13.34 -7.82 -10.33
N LEU A 129 -13.11 -6.77 -9.53
CA LEU A 129 -12.15 -6.83 -8.44
C LEU A 129 -12.52 -7.92 -7.42
N ILE A 130 -13.77 -7.93 -6.94
CA ILE A 130 -14.21 -8.92 -5.94
C ILE A 130 -14.07 -10.34 -6.47
N LYS A 131 -14.43 -10.58 -7.74
CA LYS A 131 -14.24 -11.89 -8.39
C LYS A 131 -12.75 -12.27 -8.51
N SER A 132 -11.86 -11.29 -8.63
CA SER A 132 -10.41 -11.50 -8.76
C SER A 132 -9.70 -11.76 -7.43
N ILE A 133 -10.31 -11.43 -6.27
CA ILE A 133 -9.67 -11.55 -4.94
C ILE A 133 -9.11 -12.96 -4.68
N PRO A 134 -9.85 -14.06 -4.90
CA PRO A 134 -9.35 -15.40 -4.54
C PRO A 134 -8.07 -15.76 -5.28
N GLU A 135 -8.00 -15.49 -6.58
CA GLU A 135 -6.83 -15.79 -7.41
C GLU A 135 -5.69 -14.81 -7.14
N ALA A 136 -5.99 -13.51 -6.97
CA ALA A 136 -5.01 -12.50 -6.65
C ALA A 136 -4.25 -12.82 -5.35
N LEU A 137 -4.97 -13.15 -4.27
CA LEU A 137 -4.36 -13.48 -2.97
C LEU A 137 -3.65 -14.85 -2.97
N ALA A 138 -4.00 -15.76 -3.88
CA ALA A 138 -3.29 -17.02 -4.04
C ALA A 138 -1.97 -16.86 -4.84
N LYS A 139 -1.90 -15.86 -5.72
CA LYS A 139 -0.75 -15.60 -6.61
C LYS A 139 0.19 -14.50 -6.13
N THR A 140 -0.09 -13.88 -4.99
CA THR A 140 0.70 -12.78 -4.43
C THR A 140 1.00 -13.03 -2.96
N SER A 141 2.08 -12.44 -2.44
CA SER A 141 2.58 -12.73 -1.09
C SER A 141 2.43 -11.56 -0.12
N LYS A 142 2.52 -10.32 -0.61
CA LYS A 142 2.53 -9.08 0.17
C LYS A 142 1.31 -8.21 -0.07
N VAL A 143 0.46 -8.55 -1.03
CA VAL A 143 -0.77 -7.80 -1.32
C VAL A 143 -1.85 -8.11 -0.28
N CYS A 144 -2.50 -7.06 0.22
CA CYS A 144 -3.69 -7.15 1.04
C CYS A 144 -4.90 -6.64 0.28
N SER A 145 -6.01 -7.37 0.43
CA SER A 145 -7.31 -7.04 -0.16
C SER A 145 -8.32 -6.62 0.91
N SER A 146 -9.22 -5.70 0.56
CA SER A 146 -10.34 -5.31 1.43
C SER A 146 -11.58 -4.89 0.63
N VAL A 147 -12.76 -5.16 1.16
CA VAL A 147 -14.04 -4.76 0.56
C VAL A 147 -14.87 -4.05 1.60
N ASN A 148 -15.30 -2.82 1.29
CA ASN A 148 -16.21 -2.08 2.14
C ASN A 148 -17.66 -2.32 1.69
N VAL A 149 -18.48 -2.92 2.55
CA VAL A 149 -19.87 -3.33 2.27
C VAL A 149 -20.90 -2.42 2.93
#